data_AF-A0A355TRY4-F1
#
_entry.id   AF-A0A355TRY4-F1
#
_cell.length_a   1.000
_cell.length_b   1.000
_cell.length_c   1.000
_cell.angle_alpha   90.00
_cell.angle_beta   90.00
_cell.angle_gamma   90.00
#
_symmetry.space_group_name_H-M   'P 1'
#
loop_
_entity.id
_entity.type
_entity.pdbx_description
1 polymer ?
#
loop_
_entity_poly.entity_id
_entity_poly.type
_entity_poly.pdbx_seq_one_letter_code
_entity_poly.pdbx_strand_id
1 'polypeptide(L)'
;MLNKVAAIYNRFGEAASGSAFSSAAMTLAPLAFIFLGLDLDDGSMSLFRSTCAVFTLILTVLVGLFWDRYPRLGKYLALADALACVGAAGRYLFSDPFSALTVFVAVSILVNAVVHYQGHEKTQAKYSKQEGIESIGGAVGGFAGLFFITWFLCGLDNQLGLSLCACGGLICQLIFYKWSLKLKSRLPKTIVLVCFFSICLSFIAKGTWLTVTCLALTVFLDIFFVNSYGNLKLREDFGVDFFLNRPARFLLLTFVLLCTVGSVLLYLPISSCRSLNYIDAAFMAVSASCVTGLTCLDLEHDFTVYGKVFLAILVQLGGLGMMGTASLAMHAMGRRLSLRHERLLASLSETESGPNLMRSLYIIVIYVFVLESIGASVMTACLIGQGMPFSEAFGKAAFMAISAFCNAGMTPESGNLVNYVHTPGILYTVAILVICGGMSPLTFLALPLWFRRRHISLASFLALVTTALLLLLGTIAYLTLEWNGIFTQLAPWDKLHNAFFLSAVGRTAGFNAVDVSTLSPLSTLMTLVFMLIGGCPGGTA
;
A
#
# COMPACT_ATOMS: atom_id res chain seq x y z
N MET A 1 -25.88 -12.91 -15.93
CA MET A 1 -24.68 -12.80 -15.08
C MET A 1 -24.00 -11.44 -15.25
N LEU A 2 -23.73 -11.01 -16.49
CA LEU A 2 -23.26 -9.65 -16.83
C LEU A 2 -24.10 -8.52 -16.22
N ASN A 3 -25.44 -8.63 -16.21
CA ASN A 3 -26.30 -7.61 -15.58
C ASN A 3 -26.23 -7.57 -14.04
N LYS A 4 -25.83 -8.67 -13.38
CA LYS A 4 -25.62 -8.71 -11.92
C LYS A 4 -24.22 -8.24 -11.53
N VAL A 5 -23.21 -8.52 -12.38
CA VAL A 5 -21.85 -7.94 -12.25
C VAL A 5 -21.90 -6.44 -12.50
N ALA A 6 -22.62 -5.97 -13.53
CA ALA A 6 -22.87 -4.55 -13.76
C ALA A 6 -23.64 -3.89 -12.60
N ALA A 7 -24.58 -4.58 -11.95
CA ALA A 7 -25.28 -4.05 -10.78
C ALA A 7 -24.40 -3.97 -9.51
N ILE A 8 -23.43 -4.88 -9.34
CA ILE A 8 -22.45 -4.84 -8.24
C ILE A 8 -21.37 -3.78 -8.53
N TYR A 9 -20.94 -3.66 -9.79
CA TYR A 9 -19.99 -2.64 -10.25
C TYR A 9 -20.60 -1.24 -10.19
N ASN A 10 -21.89 -1.10 -10.56
CA ASN A 10 -22.64 0.13 -10.39
C ASN A 10 -22.81 0.47 -8.90
N ARG A 11 -22.99 -0.52 -8.00
CA ARG A 11 -23.04 -0.27 -6.55
C ARG A 11 -21.70 0.16 -5.93
N PHE A 12 -20.56 -0.29 -6.47
CA PHE A 12 -19.24 0.20 -6.07
C PHE A 12 -18.93 1.57 -6.68
N GLY A 13 -19.37 1.83 -7.92
CA GLY A 13 -19.32 3.16 -8.55
C GLY A 13 -20.26 4.19 -7.91
N GLU A 14 -21.41 3.76 -7.39
CA GLU A 14 -22.38 4.57 -6.65
C GLU A 14 -21.83 5.08 -5.31
N ALA A 15 -20.79 4.43 -4.76
CA ALA A 15 -20.17 4.85 -3.50
C ALA A 15 -19.15 6.00 -3.67
N ALA A 16 -18.70 6.29 -4.89
CA ALA A 16 -17.92 7.48 -5.20
C ALA A 16 -18.87 8.66 -5.38
N SER A 17 -19.45 9.10 -4.27
CA SER A 17 -20.16 10.38 -4.20
C SER A 17 -19.28 11.49 -4.76
N GLY A 18 -19.86 12.48 -5.45
CA GLY A 18 -19.11 13.61 -6.00
C GLY A 18 -18.25 14.35 -4.95
N SER A 19 -18.58 14.15 -3.67
CA SER A 19 -17.83 14.58 -2.49
C SER A 19 -16.45 13.91 -2.35
N ALA A 20 -16.36 12.58 -2.45
CA ALA A 20 -15.08 11.85 -2.34
C ALA A 20 -14.12 12.19 -3.48
N PHE A 21 -14.68 12.46 -4.67
CA PHE A 21 -13.92 12.93 -5.83
C PHE A 21 -13.35 14.34 -5.60
N SER A 22 -14.18 15.26 -5.12
CA SER A 22 -13.74 16.63 -4.83
C SER A 22 -12.58 16.65 -3.82
N SER A 23 -12.63 15.80 -2.79
CA SER A 23 -11.54 15.70 -1.81
C SER A 23 -10.24 15.15 -2.40
N ALA A 24 -10.30 14.19 -3.33
CA ALA A 24 -9.10 13.64 -3.96
C ALA A 24 -8.41 14.63 -4.92
N ALA A 25 -9.19 15.41 -5.67
CA ALA A 25 -8.65 16.49 -6.50
C ALA A 25 -7.97 17.57 -5.64
N MET A 26 -8.54 17.87 -4.47
CA MET A 26 -8.02 18.90 -3.56
C MET A 26 -6.68 18.57 -2.91
N THR A 27 -6.29 17.28 -2.88
CA THR A 27 -4.98 16.88 -2.34
C THR A 27 -3.82 17.14 -3.30
N LEU A 28 -4.07 17.39 -4.59
CA LEU A 28 -3.01 17.47 -5.62
C LEU A 28 -2.31 18.83 -5.67
N ALA A 29 -3.05 19.94 -5.53
CA ALA A 29 -2.44 21.28 -5.52
C ALA A 29 -1.41 21.43 -4.39
N PRO A 30 -1.74 21.16 -3.12
CA PRO A 30 -0.75 21.29 -2.04
C PRO A 30 0.44 20.32 -2.22
N LEU A 31 0.21 19.13 -2.79
CA LEU A 31 1.25 18.14 -3.07
C LEU A 31 2.25 18.63 -4.12
N ALA A 32 1.78 19.22 -5.23
CA ALA A 32 2.63 19.78 -6.28
C ALA A 32 3.58 20.88 -5.76
N PHE A 33 3.13 21.61 -4.74
CA PHE A 33 3.87 22.67 -4.08
C PHE A 33 4.94 22.16 -3.11
N ILE A 34 4.72 21.02 -2.44
CA ILE A 34 5.76 20.35 -1.62
C ILE A 34 7.01 20.07 -2.44
N PHE A 35 6.85 19.63 -3.69
CA PHE A 35 7.98 19.32 -4.59
C PHE A 35 8.75 20.54 -5.11
N LEU A 36 8.24 21.76 -4.90
CA LEU A 36 8.96 23.01 -5.16
C LEU A 36 9.85 23.44 -4.00
N GLY A 37 9.51 23.05 -2.77
CA GLY A 37 10.24 23.43 -1.55
C GLY A 37 11.42 22.52 -1.21
N LEU A 38 11.58 21.42 -1.94
CA LEU A 38 12.78 20.58 -1.90
C LEU A 38 13.79 21.24 -2.85
N ASP A 39 14.78 21.94 -2.32
CA ASP A 39 15.84 22.60 -3.09
C ASP A 39 16.65 21.59 -3.91
N LEU A 40 16.96 21.94 -5.17
CA LEU A 40 18.18 21.55 -5.88
C LEU A 40 18.36 22.49 -7.08
N ASP A 41 19.53 23.13 -7.12
CA ASP A 41 20.05 24.03 -8.15
C ASP A 41 19.83 23.49 -9.57
N ASP A 42 18.97 24.16 -10.35
CA ASP A 42 18.97 24.13 -11.83
C ASP A 42 17.91 25.13 -12.36
N GLY A 43 18.37 26.29 -12.84
CA GLY A 43 17.52 27.46 -13.14
C GLY A 43 16.49 27.29 -14.27
N SER A 44 16.63 26.31 -15.16
CA SER A 44 15.67 26.04 -16.24
C SER A 44 14.56 25.06 -15.84
N MET A 45 14.91 24.07 -15.02
CA MET A 45 13.98 23.04 -14.54
C MET A 45 13.10 23.55 -13.38
N SER A 46 13.57 24.56 -12.64
CA SER A 46 12.78 25.24 -11.60
C SER A 46 11.57 25.97 -12.17
N LEU A 47 11.74 26.67 -13.30
CA LEU A 47 10.68 27.46 -13.94
C LEU A 47 9.56 26.58 -14.51
N PHE A 48 9.91 25.42 -15.10
CA PHE A 48 8.93 24.43 -15.53
C PHE A 48 8.12 23.89 -14.34
N ARG A 49 8.80 23.48 -13.25
CA ARG A 49 8.14 22.96 -12.04
C ARG A 49 7.23 23.99 -11.38
N SER A 50 7.68 25.25 -11.25
CA SER A 50 6.86 26.33 -10.69
C SER A 50 5.62 26.59 -11.54
N THR A 51 5.78 26.53 -12.87
CA THR A 51 4.64 26.67 -13.80
C THR A 51 3.65 25.52 -13.63
N CYS A 52 4.12 24.28 -13.53
CA CYS A 52 3.27 23.11 -13.30
C CYS A 52 2.52 23.18 -11.96
N ALA A 53 3.15 23.61 -10.87
CA ALA A 53 2.47 23.73 -9.57
C ALA A 53 1.43 24.85 -9.54
N VAL A 54 1.72 26.00 -10.15
CA VAL A 54 0.73 27.08 -10.34
C VAL A 54 -0.43 26.60 -11.20
N PHE A 55 -0.15 25.81 -12.25
CA PHE A 55 -1.19 25.21 -13.09
C PHE A 55 -2.05 24.23 -12.30
N THR A 56 -1.45 23.42 -11.42
CA THR A 56 -2.15 22.51 -10.50
C THR A 56 -3.10 23.29 -9.58
N LEU A 57 -2.63 24.40 -8.97
CA LEU A 57 -3.49 25.29 -8.16
C LEU A 57 -4.73 25.76 -8.92
N ILE A 58 -4.52 26.27 -10.14
CA ILE A 58 -5.58 26.82 -10.98
C ILE A 58 -6.57 25.71 -11.36
N LEU A 59 -6.06 24.54 -11.74
CA LEU A 59 -6.88 23.40 -12.13
C LEU A 59 -7.68 22.85 -10.94
N THR A 60 -7.09 22.69 -9.76
CA THR A 60 -7.83 22.27 -8.56
C THR A 60 -8.99 23.23 -8.23
N VAL A 61 -8.78 24.54 -8.36
CA VAL A 61 -9.84 25.55 -8.18
C VAL A 61 -10.92 25.42 -9.26
N LEU A 62 -10.53 25.24 -10.52
CA LEU A 62 -11.47 25.06 -11.63
C LEU A 62 -12.28 23.76 -11.49
N VAL A 63 -11.67 22.67 -11.02
CA VAL A 63 -12.35 21.41 -10.68
C VAL A 63 -13.40 21.70 -9.61
N GLY A 64 -13.03 22.36 -8.50
CA GLY A 64 -13.98 22.71 -7.42
C GLY A 64 -15.14 23.62 -7.87
N LEU A 65 -14.91 24.49 -8.85
CA LEU A 65 -15.92 25.41 -9.38
C LEU A 65 -16.86 24.76 -10.40
N PHE A 66 -16.32 24.04 -11.38
CA PHE A 66 -17.07 23.56 -12.54
C PHE A 66 -17.61 22.14 -12.40
N TRP A 67 -17.13 21.34 -11.45
CA TRP A 67 -17.56 19.94 -11.29
C TRP A 67 -19.07 19.77 -11.10
N ASP A 68 -19.66 20.59 -10.21
CA ASP A 68 -21.11 20.57 -9.92
C ASP A 68 -21.98 20.89 -11.13
N ARG A 69 -21.48 21.75 -12.03
CA ARG A 69 -22.26 22.33 -13.14
C ARG A 69 -22.00 21.61 -14.46
N TYR A 70 -20.78 21.12 -14.66
CA TYR A 70 -20.31 20.47 -15.88
C TYR A 70 -19.39 19.28 -15.51
N PRO A 71 -19.96 18.13 -15.12
CA PRO A 71 -19.18 16.99 -14.62
C PRO A 71 -18.18 16.43 -15.65
N ARG A 72 -18.50 16.47 -16.95
CA ARG A 72 -17.56 16.04 -18.01
C ARG A 72 -16.35 16.97 -18.10
N LEU A 73 -16.56 18.29 -18.01
CA LEU A 73 -15.47 19.28 -18.00
C LEU A 73 -14.61 19.13 -16.74
N GLY A 74 -15.25 18.91 -15.58
CA GLY A 74 -14.57 18.62 -14.33
C GLY A 74 -13.65 17.39 -14.39
N LYS A 75 -14.03 16.32 -15.10
CA LYS A 75 -13.16 15.14 -15.31
C LYS A 75 -11.88 15.47 -16.06
N TYR A 76 -12.00 16.22 -17.16
CA TYR A 76 -10.84 16.62 -17.94
C TYR A 76 -9.92 17.55 -17.17
N LEU A 77 -10.50 18.49 -16.40
CA LEU A 77 -9.75 19.38 -15.53
C LEU A 77 -8.99 18.61 -14.42
N ALA A 78 -9.62 17.61 -13.81
CA ALA A 78 -8.96 16.80 -12.79
C ALA A 78 -7.84 15.91 -13.35
N LEU A 79 -8.02 15.36 -14.57
CA LEU A 79 -6.97 14.59 -15.22
C LEU A 79 -5.79 15.48 -15.64
N ALA A 80 -6.07 16.71 -16.08
CA ALA A 80 -5.05 17.72 -16.30
C ALA A 80 -4.33 18.11 -14.98
N ASP A 81 -5.06 18.16 -13.86
CA ASP A 81 -4.53 18.48 -12.54
C ASP A 81 -3.55 17.41 -12.06
N ALA A 82 -3.90 16.14 -12.28
CA ALA A 82 -3.02 15.00 -12.03
C ALA A 82 -1.72 15.08 -12.83
N LEU A 83 -1.81 15.37 -14.12
CA LEU A 83 -0.64 15.49 -15.00
C LEU A 83 0.25 16.68 -14.60
N ALA A 84 -0.35 17.80 -14.20
CA ALA A 84 0.37 18.97 -13.69
C ALA A 84 1.10 18.65 -12.37
N CYS A 85 0.48 17.87 -11.48
CA CYS A 85 1.09 17.41 -10.24
C CYS A 85 2.29 16.49 -10.48
N VAL A 86 2.19 15.54 -11.43
CA VAL A 86 3.32 14.70 -11.87
C VAL A 86 4.45 15.54 -12.47
N GLY A 87 4.11 16.54 -13.29
CA GLY A 87 5.08 17.48 -13.85
C GLY A 87 5.80 18.32 -12.79
N ALA A 88 5.10 18.71 -11.73
CA ALA A 88 5.67 19.41 -10.58
C ALA A 88 6.61 18.51 -9.75
N ALA A 89 6.28 17.22 -9.62
CA ALA A 89 7.13 16.23 -8.95
C ALA A 89 8.43 15.94 -9.72
N GLY A 90 8.42 16.01 -11.06
CA GLY A 90 9.64 16.10 -11.88
C GLY A 90 10.74 15.08 -11.53
N ARG A 91 11.97 15.55 -11.27
CA ARG A 91 13.11 14.68 -10.91
C ARG A 91 12.91 13.92 -9.59
N TYR A 92 12.05 14.38 -8.67
CA TYR A 92 11.80 13.71 -7.39
C TYR A 92 11.15 12.34 -7.54
N LEU A 93 10.42 12.12 -8.63
CA LEU A 93 9.90 10.79 -8.99
C LEU A 93 11.03 9.76 -9.22
N PHE A 94 12.23 10.22 -9.58
CA PHE A 94 13.37 9.36 -9.90
C PHE A 94 14.47 9.38 -8.83
N SER A 95 14.56 10.44 -8.02
CA SER A 95 15.60 10.60 -7.02
C SER A 95 15.17 10.17 -5.61
N ASP A 96 13.87 10.23 -5.29
CA ASP A 96 13.35 9.85 -3.97
C ASP A 96 12.15 8.88 -4.09
N PRO A 97 12.31 7.60 -3.68
CA PRO A 97 11.24 6.60 -3.74
C PRO A 97 9.98 7.02 -2.96
N PHE A 98 10.13 7.75 -1.86
CA PHE A 98 8.98 8.16 -1.03
C PHE A 98 8.16 9.24 -1.73
N SER A 99 8.82 10.26 -2.27
CA SER A 99 8.20 11.26 -3.15
C SER A 99 7.46 10.62 -4.32
N ALA A 100 8.09 9.65 -4.98
CA ALA A 100 7.49 8.92 -6.10
C ALA A 100 6.23 8.16 -5.69
N LEU A 101 6.27 7.43 -4.56
CA LEU A 101 5.13 6.71 -4.01
C LEU A 101 3.99 7.65 -3.66
N THR A 102 4.28 8.81 -3.05
CA THR A 102 3.27 9.76 -2.60
C THR A 102 2.49 10.35 -3.78
N VAL A 103 3.21 10.73 -4.85
CA VAL A 103 2.61 11.20 -6.11
C VAL A 103 1.81 10.10 -6.79
N PHE A 104 2.37 8.90 -6.86
CA PHE A 104 1.71 7.76 -7.49
C PHE A 104 0.39 7.41 -6.79
N VAL A 105 0.38 7.33 -5.46
CA VAL A 105 -0.83 7.07 -4.68
C VAL A 105 -1.87 8.17 -4.89
N ALA A 106 -1.48 9.45 -4.79
CA ALA A 106 -2.41 10.57 -4.98
C ALA A 106 -3.02 10.60 -6.38
N VAL A 107 -2.20 10.40 -7.42
CA VAL A 107 -2.64 10.36 -8.83
C VAL A 107 -3.50 9.13 -9.09
N SER A 108 -3.13 7.95 -8.60
CA SER A 108 -3.90 6.72 -8.80
C SER A 108 -5.26 6.79 -8.11
N ILE A 109 -5.35 7.37 -6.90
CA ILE A 109 -6.65 7.60 -6.24
C ILE A 109 -7.53 8.51 -7.10
N LEU A 110 -6.97 9.62 -7.62
CA LEU A 110 -7.72 10.54 -8.47
C LEU A 110 -8.17 9.88 -9.78
N VAL A 111 -7.26 9.23 -10.51
CA VAL A 111 -7.54 8.58 -11.79
C VAL A 111 -8.61 7.51 -11.60
N ASN A 112 -8.50 6.68 -10.56
CA ASN A 112 -9.50 5.69 -10.21
C ASN A 112 -10.87 6.36 -9.97
N ALA A 113 -10.89 7.47 -9.23
CA ALA A 113 -12.10 8.24 -8.98
C ALA A 113 -12.68 8.88 -10.28
N VAL A 114 -11.84 9.33 -11.23
CA VAL A 114 -12.28 9.90 -12.53
C VAL A 114 -12.91 8.82 -13.40
N VAL A 115 -12.24 7.68 -13.51
CA VAL A 115 -12.62 6.55 -14.37
C VAL A 115 -13.94 5.94 -13.89
N HIS A 116 -14.10 5.77 -12.58
CA HIS A 116 -15.29 5.13 -12.00
C HIS A 116 -16.47 6.08 -11.76
N TYR A 117 -16.32 7.39 -11.93
CA TYR A 117 -17.43 8.32 -11.77
C TYR A 117 -18.49 8.13 -12.86
N GLN A 118 -19.63 7.56 -12.50
CA GLN A 118 -20.81 7.53 -13.36
C GLN A 118 -21.63 8.80 -13.09
N GLY A 119 -21.62 9.73 -14.06
CA GLY A 119 -22.34 10.98 -13.92
C GLY A 119 -23.84 10.73 -13.78
N HIS A 120 -24.42 11.06 -12.64
CA HIS A 120 -25.87 11.11 -12.49
C HIS A 120 -26.42 12.33 -13.27
N GLU A 121 -26.67 12.15 -14.57
CA GLU A 121 -27.26 13.17 -15.44
C GLU A 121 -28.75 13.47 -15.10
N LYS A 122 -29.37 12.81 -14.12
CA LYS A 122 -30.81 12.97 -13.83
C LYS A 122 -31.25 13.08 -12.36
N THR A 123 -30.35 13.13 -11.38
CA THR A 123 -30.74 13.26 -9.95
C THR A 123 -30.35 14.60 -9.35
N GLN A 124 -30.73 15.70 -10.03
CA GLN A 124 -30.46 17.06 -9.56
C GLN A 124 -31.38 17.54 -8.42
N ALA A 125 -32.09 16.63 -7.73
CA ALA A 125 -33.17 17.00 -6.82
C ALA A 125 -33.12 16.28 -5.47
N LYS A 126 -31.98 16.37 -4.78
CA LYS A 126 -31.82 16.48 -3.31
C LYS A 126 -30.35 16.26 -2.98
N TYR A 127 -29.57 17.34 -2.97
CA TYR A 127 -28.34 17.35 -2.19
C TYR A 127 -28.74 17.04 -0.75
N SER A 128 -28.49 15.80 -0.30
CA SER A 128 -28.78 15.48 1.08
C SER A 128 -27.79 16.26 1.95
N LYS A 129 -28.26 16.76 3.10
CA LYS A 129 -27.41 17.45 4.08
C LYS A 129 -26.18 16.61 4.48
N GLN A 130 -26.24 15.29 4.24
CA GLN A 130 -25.24 14.27 4.55
C GLN A 130 -24.10 14.21 3.51
N GLU A 131 -24.40 14.29 2.20
CA GLU A 131 -23.36 14.30 1.14
C GLU A 131 -22.46 15.55 1.24
N GLY A 132 -23.03 16.68 1.62
CA GLY A 132 -22.28 17.91 1.85
C GLY A 132 -21.43 17.90 3.13
N ILE A 133 -21.74 17.05 4.11
CA ILE A 133 -20.91 16.85 5.31
C ILE A 133 -19.76 15.90 4.99
N GLU A 134 -20.00 14.87 4.17
CA GLU A 134 -18.97 13.91 3.73
C GLU A 134 -17.92 14.55 2.82
N SER A 135 -18.26 15.49 1.92
CA SER A 135 -17.26 16.23 1.12
C SER A 135 -16.32 17.07 1.97
N ILE A 136 -16.85 17.68 3.03
CA ILE A 136 -16.07 18.56 3.91
C ILE A 136 -15.22 17.73 4.85
N GLY A 137 -15.75 16.63 5.38
CA GLY A 137 -14.94 15.66 6.13
C GLY A 137 -13.75 15.14 5.31
N GLY A 138 -13.97 14.89 4.01
CA GLY A 138 -12.90 14.53 3.07
C GLY A 138 -11.89 15.66 2.82
N ALA A 139 -12.36 16.90 2.62
CA ALA A 139 -11.48 18.06 2.40
C ALA A 139 -10.65 18.40 3.65
N VAL A 140 -11.27 18.40 4.83
CA VAL A 140 -10.62 18.65 6.12
C VAL A 140 -9.65 17.52 6.48
N GLY A 141 -10.04 16.27 6.22
CA GLY A 141 -9.15 15.11 6.38
C GLY A 141 -7.96 15.13 5.41
N GLY A 142 -8.19 15.53 4.16
CA GLY A 142 -7.13 15.72 3.15
C GLY A 142 -6.15 16.83 3.54
N PHE A 143 -6.64 17.95 4.07
CA PHE A 143 -5.80 19.04 4.56
C PHE A 143 -5.00 18.67 5.81
N ALA A 144 -5.64 18.00 6.78
CA ALA A 144 -4.95 17.49 7.97
C ALA A 144 -3.85 16.48 7.56
N GLY A 145 -4.16 15.57 6.63
CA GLY A 145 -3.18 14.62 6.08
C GLY A 145 -1.99 15.34 5.42
N LEU A 146 -2.26 16.36 4.59
CA LEU A 146 -1.23 17.17 3.95
C LEU A 146 -0.38 17.96 4.94
N PHE A 147 -0.99 18.51 6.00
CA PHE A 147 -0.28 19.19 7.07
C PHE A 147 0.71 18.25 7.77
N PHE A 148 0.28 17.02 8.10
CA PHE A 148 1.16 16.00 8.69
C PHE A 148 2.24 15.51 7.73
N ILE A 149 1.92 15.31 6.45
CA ILE A 149 2.90 14.92 5.42
C ILE A 149 3.95 16.02 5.22
N THR A 150 3.53 17.29 5.18
CA THR A 150 4.45 18.44 5.02
C THR A 150 5.32 18.63 6.26
N TRP A 151 4.75 18.45 7.46
CA TRP A 151 5.53 18.40 8.70
C TRP A 151 6.60 17.31 8.60
N PHE A 152 6.21 16.09 8.24
CA PHE A 152 7.12 14.95 8.21
C PHE A 152 8.23 15.08 7.16
N LEU A 153 7.90 15.61 5.98
CA LEU A 153 8.83 15.74 4.84
C LEU A 153 9.77 16.95 4.95
N CYS A 154 9.28 18.10 5.40
CA CYS A 154 10.03 19.36 5.32
C CYS A 154 10.53 19.87 6.68
N GLY A 155 10.02 19.34 7.80
CA GLY A 155 10.22 19.90 9.13
C GLY A 155 9.50 21.26 9.30
N LEU A 156 9.14 21.61 10.54
CA LEU A 156 8.43 22.87 10.85
C LEU A 156 9.31 24.13 10.72
N ASP A 157 10.61 23.95 10.52
CA ASP A 157 11.58 25.05 10.53
C ASP A 157 11.79 25.68 9.14
N ASN A 158 11.28 25.06 8.08
CA ASN A 158 11.42 25.56 6.71
C ASN A 158 10.32 26.57 6.34
N GLN A 159 10.70 27.82 6.06
CA GLN A 159 9.76 28.90 5.65
C GLN A 159 8.93 28.53 4.42
N LEU A 160 9.50 27.73 3.50
CA LEU A 160 8.79 27.23 2.32
C LEU A 160 7.67 26.27 2.72
N GLY A 161 7.93 25.20 3.47
CA GLY A 161 6.90 24.23 3.92
C GLY A 161 5.71 24.89 4.64
N LEU A 162 6.00 25.96 5.37
CA LEU A 162 5.01 26.78 6.06
C LEU A 162 4.11 27.60 5.12
N SER A 163 4.70 28.21 4.09
CA SER A 163 3.94 28.92 3.04
C SER A 163 3.04 27.97 2.22
N LEU A 164 3.47 26.72 2.04
CA LEU A 164 2.71 25.70 1.30
C LEU A 164 1.51 25.18 2.10
N CYS A 165 1.68 24.97 3.41
CA CYS A 165 0.56 24.66 4.31
C CYS A 165 -0.48 25.80 4.34
N ALA A 166 -0.02 27.06 4.30
CA ALA A 166 -0.89 28.22 4.24
C ALA A 166 -1.69 28.31 2.92
N CYS A 167 -1.06 28.03 1.77
CA CYS A 167 -1.74 27.92 0.48
C CYS A 167 -2.78 26.79 0.45
N GLY A 168 -2.45 25.61 0.96
CA GLY A 168 -3.40 24.49 1.09
C GLY A 168 -4.60 24.83 1.98
N GLY A 169 -4.36 25.61 3.04
CA GLY A 169 -5.42 26.07 3.95
C GLY A 169 -6.37 27.06 3.29
N LEU A 170 -5.86 27.98 2.45
CA LEU A 170 -6.69 28.91 1.69
C LEU A 170 -7.64 28.17 0.72
N ILE A 171 -7.16 27.14 0.06
CA ILE A 171 -7.97 26.32 -0.87
C ILE A 171 -9.12 25.64 -0.11
N CYS A 172 -8.82 25.04 1.04
CA CYS A 172 -9.83 24.40 1.89
C CYS A 172 -10.89 25.39 2.37
N GLN A 173 -10.49 26.61 2.72
CA GLN A 173 -11.40 27.66 3.14
C GLN A 173 -12.30 28.19 2.03
N LEU A 174 -11.80 28.34 0.80
CA LEU A 174 -12.62 28.75 -0.34
C LEU A 174 -13.77 27.76 -0.60
N ILE A 175 -13.52 26.48 -0.35
CA ILE A 175 -14.50 25.41 -0.53
C ILE A 175 -15.45 25.34 0.67
N PHE A 176 -14.94 25.49 1.88
CA PHE A 176 -15.76 25.66 3.09
C PHE A 176 -16.67 26.89 2.98
N TYR A 177 -16.20 27.97 2.37
CA TYR A 177 -17.00 29.16 2.04
C TYR A 177 -18.10 28.87 1.04
N LYS A 178 -17.78 28.19 -0.08
CA LYS A 178 -18.78 27.78 -1.10
C LYS A 178 -19.89 26.94 -0.49
N TRP A 179 -19.57 26.06 0.46
CA TRP A 179 -20.58 25.31 1.21
C TRP A 179 -21.36 26.20 2.18
N SER A 180 -20.67 27.02 2.97
CA SER A 180 -21.26 27.97 3.92
C SER A 180 -22.29 28.91 3.28
N LEU A 181 -22.07 29.32 2.02
CA LEU A 181 -23.03 30.08 1.23
C LEU A 181 -24.33 29.33 0.93
N LYS A 182 -24.30 27.99 0.83
CA LYS A 182 -25.48 27.14 0.64
C LYS A 182 -26.27 26.93 1.95
N LEU A 183 -25.73 27.29 3.12
CA LEU A 183 -26.46 27.27 4.40
C LEU A 183 -27.15 28.59 4.70
N LYS A 184 -28.36 28.50 5.27
CA LYS A 184 -29.12 29.65 5.78
C LYS A 184 -28.58 30.23 7.09
N SER A 185 -27.71 29.51 7.83
CA SER A 185 -27.18 29.96 9.12
C SER A 185 -25.98 30.91 8.97
N ARG A 186 -25.88 31.93 9.83
CA ARG A 186 -24.76 32.90 9.83
C ARG A 186 -23.44 32.35 10.43
N LEU A 187 -23.52 31.32 11.26
CA LEU A 187 -22.41 30.79 12.06
C LEU A 187 -21.26 30.15 11.24
N PRO A 188 -21.52 29.36 10.18
CA PRO A 188 -20.46 28.88 9.29
C PRO A 188 -19.78 30.01 8.48
N LYS A 189 -20.50 31.11 8.20
CA LYS A 189 -19.95 32.26 7.45
C LYS A 189 -18.95 33.04 8.31
N THR A 190 -19.22 33.17 9.60
CA THR A 190 -18.29 33.82 10.54
C THR A 190 -17.03 32.99 10.78
N ILE A 191 -17.12 31.66 10.78
CA ILE A 191 -15.95 30.79 10.98
C ILE A 191 -15.02 30.80 9.77
N VAL A 192 -15.57 30.75 8.55
CA VAL A 192 -14.75 30.94 7.33
C VAL A 192 -13.94 32.24 7.43
N LEU A 193 -14.57 33.31 7.91
CA LEU A 193 -13.93 34.62 8.04
C LEU A 193 -12.83 34.63 9.10
N VAL A 194 -13.04 33.94 10.23
CA VAL A 194 -12.03 33.75 11.30
C VAL A 194 -10.86 32.90 10.81
N CYS A 195 -11.14 31.79 10.14
CA CYS A 195 -10.10 30.92 9.59
C CYS A 195 -9.30 31.66 8.49
N PHE A 196 -9.96 32.43 7.62
CA PHE A 196 -9.31 33.26 6.60
C PHE A 196 -8.38 34.30 7.22
N PHE A 197 -8.84 34.98 8.26
CA PHE A 197 -8.03 35.92 9.01
C PHE A 197 -6.83 35.23 9.69
N SER A 198 -7.01 34.03 10.24
CA SER A 198 -5.92 33.22 10.83
C SER A 198 -4.85 32.86 9.80
N ILE A 199 -5.24 32.51 8.57
CA ILE A 199 -4.27 32.23 7.50
C ILE A 199 -3.58 33.51 7.03
N CYS A 200 -4.30 34.62 6.84
CA CYS A 200 -3.67 35.91 6.51
C CYS A 200 -2.67 36.35 7.59
N LEU A 201 -2.99 36.11 8.88
CA LEU A 201 -2.09 36.39 9.99
C LEU A 201 -0.84 35.49 9.94
N SER A 202 -0.98 34.24 9.49
CA SER A 202 0.16 33.32 9.28
C SER A 202 1.13 33.80 8.19
N PHE A 203 0.66 34.53 7.17
CA PHE A 203 1.55 35.11 6.15
C PHE A 203 2.31 36.35 6.64
N ILE A 204 1.76 37.06 7.64
CA ILE A 204 2.36 38.29 8.19
C ILE A 204 3.34 37.96 9.33
N ALA A 205 3.09 36.88 10.06
CA ALA A 205 3.90 36.46 11.18
C ALA A 205 5.21 35.80 10.72
N LYS A 206 6.35 36.44 11.00
CA LYS A 206 7.69 35.91 10.70
C LYS A 206 8.13 34.71 11.57
N GLY A 207 7.28 34.20 12.47
CA GLY A 207 7.63 33.16 13.45
C GLY A 207 6.99 31.80 13.16
N THR A 208 7.81 30.75 13.05
CA THR A 208 7.42 29.36 12.74
C THR A 208 6.37 28.78 13.70
N TRP A 209 6.47 29.07 14.99
CA TRP A 209 5.50 28.59 15.97
C TRP A 209 4.14 29.29 15.87
N LEU A 210 4.14 30.59 15.57
CA LEU A 210 2.88 31.35 15.46
C LEU A 210 2.07 30.87 14.25
N THR A 211 2.74 30.66 13.12
CA THR A 211 2.11 30.16 11.89
C THR A 211 1.58 28.74 12.04
N VAL A 212 2.32 27.86 12.72
CA VAL A 212 1.88 26.50 13.06
C VAL A 212 0.67 26.52 13.98
N THR A 213 0.64 27.39 14.98
CA THR A 213 -0.54 27.54 15.86
C THR A 213 -1.76 28.07 15.10
N CYS A 214 -1.58 29.02 14.19
CA CYS A 214 -2.65 29.54 13.34
C CYS A 214 -3.22 28.46 12.41
N LEU A 215 -2.36 27.64 11.79
CA LEU A 215 -2.77 26.53 10.92
C LEU A 215 -3.46 25.41 11.72
N ALA A 216 -2.89 24.99 12.85
CA ALA A 216 -3.50 24.00 13.73
C ALA A 216 -4.88 24.45 14.25
N LEU A 217 -5.03 25.74 14.55
CA LEU A 217 -6.31 26.33 14.97
C LEU A 217 -7.35 26.33 13.83
N THR A 218 -6.93 26.55 12.57
CA THR A 218 -7.85 26.41 11.42
C THR A 218 -8.32 24.97 11.22
N VAL A 219 -7.38 24.00 11.28
CA VAL A 219 -7.72 22.56 11.20
C VAL A 219 -8.67 22.17 12.34
N PHE A 220 -8.38 22.62 13.56
CA PHE A 220 -9.20 22.34 14.73
C PHE A 220 -10.62 22.90 14.60
N LEU A 221 -10.77 24.16 14.18
CA LEU A 221 -12.08 24.78 13.97
C LEU A 221 -12.87 24.06 12.87
N ASP A 222 -12.22 23.69 11.77
CA ASP A 222 -12.87 22.98 10.67
C ASP A 222 -13.33 21.57 11.10
N ILE A 223 -12.48 20.80 11.81
CA ILE A 223 -12.84 19.48 12.36
C ILE A 223 -13.96 19.59 13.39
N PHE A 224 -13.84 20.52 14.34
CA PHE A 224 -14.81 20.69 15.43
C PHE A 224 -16.20 21.03 14.90
N PHE A 225 -16.29 21.85 13.85
CA PHE A 225 -17.59 22.27 13.30
C PHE A 225 -18.20 21.27 12.34
N VAL A 226 -17.40 20.57 11.52
CA VAL A 226 -17.87 19.40 10.74
C VAL A 226 -18.52 18.39 11.69
N ASN A 227 -17.87 18.11 12.82
CA ASN A 227 -18.37 17.18 13.83
C ASN A 227 -19.61 17.74 14.56
N SER A 228 -19.60 19.03 14.94
CA SER A 228 -20.73 19.66 15.66
C SER A 228 -22.00 19.79 14.82
N TYR A 229 -21.90 20.04 13.50
CA TYR A 229 -23.08 20.08 12.62
C TYR A 229 -23.56 18.68 12.19
N GLY A 230 -22.66 17.69 12.11
CA GLY A 230 -23.02 16.28 11.96
C GLY A 230 -23.76 15.72 13.19
N ASN A 231 -23.43 16.22 14.38
CA ASN A 231 -23.92 15.70 15.66
C ASN A 231 -25.37 16.05 16.04
N LEU A 232 -26.16 16.70 15.18
CA LEU A 232 -27.59 16.89 15.45
C LEU A 232 -28.44 15.62 15.22
N LYS A 233 -27.88 14.53 14.67
CA LYS A 233 -28.52 13.18 14.61
C LYS A 233 -27.58 11.96 14.70
N LEU A 234 -26.25 12.13 14.81
CA LEU A 234 -25.26 11.04 14.69
C LEU A 234 -24.78 10.42 16.02
N ARG A 235 -25.50 10.62 17.13
CA ARG A 235 -24.99 10.32 18.48
C ARG A 235 -25.05 8.84 18.90
N GLU A 236 -25.50 7.91 18.05
CA GLU A 236 -25.61 6.49 18.44
C GLU A 236 -24.54 5.55 17.87
N ASP A 237 -23.73 5.96 16.87
CA ASP A 237 -22.80 5.03 16.18
C ASP A 237 -21.31 5.39 16.28
N PHE A 238 -20.90 6.30 17.17
CA PHE A 238 -19.47 6.62 17.36
C PHE A 238 -18.84 5.73 18.44
N GLY A 239 -18.35 4.56 18.02
CA GLY A 239 -17.63 3.58 18.85
C GLY A 239 -16.87 2.56 18.00
N VAL A 240 -16.42 1.46 18.61
CA VAL A 240 -15.74 0.33 17.92
C VAL A 240 -16.61 -0.20 16.76
N ASP A 241 -17.92 -0.10 16.90
CA ASP A 241 -18.92 -0.49 15.90
C ASP A 241 -18.87 0.35 14.61
N PHE A 242 -18.39 1.61 14.65
CA PHE A 242 -18.18 2.44 13.46
C PHE A 242 -17.12 1.87 12.52
N PHE A 243 -16.07 1.25 13.10
CA PHE A 243 -14.97 0.63 12.38
C PHE A 243 -15.30 -0.82 12.02
N LEU A 244 -15.93 -1.58 12.93
CA LEU A 244 -16.29 -2.98 12.72
C LEU A 244 -17.41 -3.16 11.68
N ASN A 245 -18.37 -2.23 11.57
CA ASN A 245 -19.49 -2.38 10.63
C ASN A 245 -19.13 -2.10 9.17
N ARG A 246 -17.97 -1.48 8.92
CA ARG A 246 -17.45 -1.11 7.60
C ARG A 246 -16.16 -1.88 7.32
N PRO A 247 -16.21 -2.93 6.51
CA PRO A 247 -15.14 -3.93 6.46
C PRO A 247 -13.84 -3.45 5.81
N ALA A 248 -13.90 -2.47 4.89
CA ALA A 248 -12.69 -1.79 4.41
C ALA A 248 -11.97 -1.02 5.53
N ARG A 249 -12.71 -0.42 6.47
CA ARG A 249 -12.14 0.27 7.64
C ARG A 249 -11.58 -0.71 8.66
N PHE A 250 -12.25 -1.86 8.83
CA PHE A 250 -11.76 -2.93 9.67
C PHE A 250 -10.42 -3.47 9.18
N LEU A 251 -10.27 -3.71 7.87
CA LEU A 251 -9.01 -4.12 7.25
C LEU A 251 -7.91 -3.08 7.53
N LEU A 252 -8.18 -1.80 7.23
CA LEU A 252 -7.23 -0.72 7.47
C LEU A 252 -6.83 -0.61 8.95
N LEU A 253 -7.79 -0.68 9.87
CA LEU A 253 -7.52 -0.62 11.31
C LEU A 253 -6.64 -1.79 11.76
N THR A 254 -6.96 -3.01 11.31
CA THR A 254 -6.21 -4.22 11.65
C THR A 254 -4.77 -4.12 11.14
N PHE A 255 -4.58 -3.56 9.95
CA PHE A 255 -3.26 -3.34 9.38
C PHE A 255 -2.43 -2.33 10.15
N VAL A 256 -3.01 -1.15 10.40
CA VAL A 256 -2.34 -0.09 11.16
C VAL A 256 -1.98 -0.61 12.55
N LEU A 257 -2.87 -1.37 13.19
CA LEU A 257 -2.60 -1.97 14.49
C LEU A 257 -1.47 -3.01 14.40
N LEU A 258 -1.46 -3.89 13.39
CA LEU A 258 -0.38 -4.85 13.19
C LEU A 258 0.97 -4.16 12.99
N CYS A 259 1.04 -3.15 12.12
CA CYS A 259 2.25 -2.39 11.84
C CYS A 259 2.76 -1.60 13.06
N THR A 260 1.85 -0.99 13.83
CA THR A 260 2.22 -0.21 15.03
C THR A 260 2.63 -1.09 16.20
N VAL A 261 1.95 -2.23 16.41
CA VAL A 261 2.40 -3.21 17.41
C VAL A 261 3.74 -3.79 16.99
N GLY A 262 3.92 -4.12 15.71
CA GLY A 262 5.18 -4.58 15.15
C GLY A 262 6.32 -3.58 15.34
N SER A 263 6.08 -2.29 15.07
CA SER A 263 7.10 -1.24 15.21
C SER A 263 7.56 -1.10 16.66
N VAL A 264 6.63 -1.14 17.62
CA VAL A 264 6.95 -1.11 19.05
C VAL A 264 7.72 -2.36 19.47
N LEU A 265 7.31 -3.55 19.01
CA LEU A 265 8.00 -4.81 19.32
C LEU A 265 9.44 -4.81 18.80
N LEU A 266 9.68 -4.33 17.58
CA LEU A 266 11.03 -4.25 17.01
C LEU A 266 11.89 -3.15 17.64
N TYR A 267 11.27 -2.10 18.17
CA TYR A 267 11.98 -1.02 18.87
C TYR A 267 12.44 -1.40 20.30
N LEU A 268 11.84 -2.44 20.89
CA LEU A 268 12.26 -2.91 22.22
C LEU A 268 13.72 -3.38 22.23
N PRO A 269 14.48 -3.12 23.30
CA PRO A 269 15.90 -3.49 23.39
C PRO A 269 16.14 -5.01 23.38
N ILE A 270 15.10 -5.83 23.60
CA ILE A 270 15.21 -7.28 23.48
C ILE A 270 15.34 -7.73 22.02
N SER A 271 14.88 -6.90 21.08
CA SER A 271 14.78 -7.20 19.65
C SER A 271 16.03 -6.80 18.88
N SER A 272 16.79 -5.82 19.39
CA SER A 272 17.92 -5.24 18.67
C SER A 272 19.25 -5.41 19.41
N CYS A 273 20.31 -5.68 18.65
CA CYS A 273 21.68 -5.80 19.18
C CYS A 273 22.30 -4.41 19.46
N ARG A 274 21.79 -3.37 18.80
CA ARG A 274 22.17 -1.96 18.99
C ARG A 274 20.93 -1.08 19.14
N SER A 275 21.13 0.18 19.54
CA SER A 275 20.05 1.18 19.57
C SER A 275 19.58 1.51 18.15
N LEU A 276 18.32 1.20 17.83
CA LEU A 276 17.70 1.51 16.54
C LEU A 276 16.97 2.85 16.57
N ASN A 277 16.92 3.54 15.43
CA ASN A 277 15.97 4.63 15.25
C ASN A 277 14.55 4.05 15.14
N TYR A 278 13.57 4.70 15.77
CA TYR A 278 12.17 4.25 15.72
C TYR A 278 11.64 4.22 14.28
N ILE A 279 12.09 5.14 13.43
CA ILE A 279 11.68 5.19 12.02
C ILE A 279 12.12 3.92 11.28
N ASP A 280 13.35 3.45 11.52
CA ASP A 280 13.87 2.23 10.90
C ASP A 280 13.11 1.00 11.41
N ALA A 281 12.83 0.93 12.72
CA ALA A 281 12.03 -0.15 13.30
C ALA A 281 10.59 -0.17 12.73
N ALA A 282 9.98 1.00 12.54
CA ALA A 282 8.66 1.14 11.92
C ALA A 282 8.67 0.74 10.44
N PHE A 283 9.72 1.13 9.70
CA PHE A 283 9.90 0.72 8.31
C PHE A 283 10.03 -0.81 8.19
N MET A 284 10.87 -1.43 9.03
CA MET A 284 11.03 -2.88 9.06
C MET A 284 9.71 -3.60 9.41
N ALA A 285 8.95 -3.07 10.38
CA ALA A 285 7.66 -3.66 10.77
C ALA A 285 6.61 -3.57 9.65
N VAL A 286 6.51 -2.41 8.99
CA VAL A 286 5.62 -2.23 7.84
C VAL A 286 6.04 -3.14 6.70
N SER A 287 7.33 -3.18 6.36
CA SER A 287 7.83 -4.02 5.27
C SER A 287 7.57 -5.50 5.49
N ALA A 288 7.78 -5.99 6.73
CA ALA A 288 7.48 -7.36 7.11
C ALA A 288 5.96 -7.66 7.05
N SER A 289 5.13 -6.76 7.58
CA SER A 289 3.67 -6.93 7.61
C SER A 289 3.02 -6.83 6.22
N CYS A 290 3.59 -6.00 5.35
CA CYS A 290 3.22 -5.89 3.94
C CYS A 290 3.83 -7.00 3.09
N VAL A 291 4.76 -7.78 3.64
CA VAL A 291 5.44 -8.87 2.91
C VAL A 291 6.23 -8.31 1.71
N THR A 292 6.80 -7.10 1.84
CA THR A 292 7.48 -6.40 0.74
C THR A 292 8.98 -6.70 0.63
N GLY A 293 9.62 -7.07 1.73
CA GLY A 293 11.02 -7.49 1.72
C GLY A 293 12.09 -6.41 1.65
N LEU A 294 11.71 -5.14 1.63
CA LEU A 294 12.65 -4.03 1.71
C LEU A 294 13.20 -3.90 3.13
N THR A 295 14.51 -3.84 3.26
CA THR A 295 15.20 -3.74 4.55
C THR A 295 16.10 -2.51 4.60
N CYS A 296 15.92 -1.65 5.60
CA CYS A 296 16.85 -0.54 5.88
C CYS A 296 17.92 -0.93 6.92
N LEU A 297 17.73 -2.06 7.61
CA LEU A 297 18.61 -2.62 8.62
C LEU A 297 19.02 -4.04 8.23
N ASP A 298 20.20 -4.46 8.65
CA ASP A 298 20.69 -5.80 8.38
C ASP A 298 20.19 -6.78 9.45
N LEU A 299 19.41 -7.78 9.05
CA LEU A 299 18.84 -8.76 9.97
C LEU A 299 19.93 -9.54 10.70
N GLU A 300 21.08 -9.80 10.07
CA GLU A 300 22.14 -10.59 10.69
C GLU A 300 22.74 -9.87 11.90
N HIS A 301 23.05 -8.59 11.73
CA HIS A 301 23.83 -7.79 12.68
C HIS A 301 22.97 -6.95 13.63
N ASP A 302 21.82 -6.45 13.16
CA ASP A 302 21.03 -5.45 13.90
C ASP A 302 19.98 -6.06 14.82
N PHE A 303 19.53 -7.28 14.52
CA PHE A 303 18.46 -7.95 15.24
C PHE A 303 18.94 -9.17 16.03
N THR A 304 18.44 -9.28 17.26
CA THR A 304 18.60 -10.48 18.08
C THR A 304 17.74 -11.62 17.51
N VAL A 305 17.90 -12.83 18.06
CA VAL A 305 17.01 -13.95 17.74
C VAL A 305 15.53 -13.60 17.99
N TYR A 306 15.23 -12.85 19.05
CA TYR A 306 13.86 -12.40 19.34
C TYR A 306 13.34 -11.42 18.28
N GLY A 307 14.19 -10.49 17.82
CA GLY A 307 13.84 -9.57 16.74
C GLY A 307 13.53 -10.32 15.44
N LYS A 308 14.35 -11.32 15.06
CA LYS A 308 14.10 -12.19 13.91
C LYS A 308 12.79 -12.97 14.07
N VAL A 309 12.47 -13.46 15.27
CA VAL A 309 11.18 -14.14 15.54
C VAL A 309 10.00 -13.16 15.37
N PHE A 310 10.10 -11.93 15.86
CA PHE A 310 9.04 -10.93 15.67
C PHE A 310 8.84 -10.59 14.19
N LEU A 311 9.92 -10.43 13.43
CA LEU A 311 9.84 -10.24 11.98
C LEU A 311 9.17 -11.43 11.29
N ALA A 312 9.52 -12.67 11.64
CA ALA A 312 8.88 -13.87 11.10
C ALA A 312 7.37 -13.91 11.41
N ILE A 313 6.96 -13.51 12.62
CA ILE A 313 5.55 -13.42 13.00
C ILE A 313 4.83 -12.35 12.18
N LEU A 314 5.42 -11.18 11.98
CA LEU A 314 4.83 -10.12 11.16
C LEU A 314 4.65 -10.56 9.70
N VAL A 315 5.68 -11.22 9.14
CA VAL A 315 5.62 -11.83 7.81
C VAL A 315 4.49 -12.86 7.73
N GLN A 316 4.38 -13.76 8.72
CA GLN A 316 3.32 -14.78 8.74
C GLN A 316 1.93 -14.16 8.79
N LEU A 317 1.75 -13.14 9.64
CA LEU A 317 0.46 -12.47 9.81
C LEU A 317 0.07 -11.65 8.58
N GLY A 318 1.05 -11.09 7.87
CA GLY A 318 0.88 -10.44 6.58
C GLY A 318 0.49 -11.43 5.49
N GLY A 319 1.28 -12.50 5.31
CA GLY A 319 1.13 -13.47 4.21
C GLY A 319 -0.10 -14.37 4.32
N LEU A 320 -0.58 -14.67 5.53
CA LEU A 320 -1.86 -15.36 5.75
C LEU A 320 -3.08 -14.47 5.42
N GLY A 321 -2.86 -13.20 5.08
CA GLY A 321 -3.88 -12.20 4.89
C GLY A 321 -4.44 -11.72 6.23
N MET A 322 -4.33 -10.42 6.47
CA MET A 322 -4.77 -9.79 7.73
C MET A 322 -6.23 -10.09 8.11
N MET A 323 -7.11 -10.25 7.11
CA MET A 323 -8.49 -10.61 7.39
C MET A 323 -8.63 -12.09 7.77
N GLY A 324 -7.81 -13.00 7.22
CA GLY A 324 -7.77 -14.41 7.61
C GLY A 324 -7.34 -14.58 9.07
N THR A 325 -6.25 -13.89 9.45
CA THR A 325 -5.71 -13.93 10.82
C THR A 325 -6.65 -13.29 11.84
N ALA A 326 -7.23 -12.13 11.53
CA ALA A 326 -8.23 -11.48 12.38
C ALA A 326 -9.50 -12.33 12.56
N SER A 327 -9.92 -13.05 11.52
CA SER A 327 -11.12 -13.89 11.57
C SER A 327 -10.91 -15.15 12.39
N LEU A 328 -9.73 -15.78 12.31
CA LEU A 328 -9.35 -16.91 13.15
C LEU A 328 -9.25 -16.50 14.62
N ALA A 329 -8.67 -15.33 14.91
CA ALA A 329 -8.59 -14.79 16.26
C ALA A 329 -9.99 -14.55 16.86
N MET A 330 -10.91 -13.92 16.11
CA MET A 330 -12.29 -13.72 16.57
C MET A 330 -13.03 -15.05 16.80
N HIS A 331 -12.80 -16.05 15.95
CA HIS A 331 -13.41 -17.37 16.12
C HIS A 331 -12.87 -18.10 17.36
N ALA A 332 -11.56 -18.03 17.62
CA ALA A 332 -10.94 -18.60 18.81
C ALA A 332 -11.46 -17.96 20.11
N MET A 333 -11.82 -16.67 20.07
CA MET A 333 -12.48 -15.95 21.17
C MET A 333 -13.98 -16.27 21.32
N GLY A 334 -14.52 -17.23 20.56
CA GLY A 334 -15.92 -17.66 20.63
C GLY A 334 -16.92 -16.69 19.97
N ARG A 335 -16.44 -15.70 19.21
CA ARG A 335 -17.31 -14.72 18.53
C ARG A 335 -17.68 -15.21 17.13
N ARG A 336 -18.97 -15.12 16.78
CA ARG A 336 -19.44 -15.41 15.41
C ARG A 336 -19.11 -14.23 14.51
N LEU A 337 -18.54 -14.52 13.33
CA LEU A 337 -18.37 -13.50 12.30
C LEU A 337 -19.72 -13.03 11.79
N SER A 338 -19.86 -11.72 11.62
CA SER A 338 -21.01 -11.13 10.93
C SER A 338 -21.01 -11.54 9.46
N LEU A 339 -22.20 -11.77 8.88
CA LEU A 339 -22.40 -12.12 7.47
C LEU A 339 -21.74 -11.13 6.48
N ARG A 340 -21.53 -9.87 6.90
CA ARG A 340 -20.80 -8.87 6.11
C ARG A 340 -19.29 -9.13 6.05
N HIS A 341 -18.71 -9.64 7.12
CA HIS A 341 -17.29 -10.01 7.18
C HIS A 341 -17.04 -11.29 6.40
N GLU A 342 -17.95 -12.26 6.51
CA GLU A 342 -17.90 -13.53 5.78
C GLU A 342 -17.90 -13.36 4.26
N ARG A 343 -18.76 -12.45 3.74
CA ARG A 343 -18.82 -12.13 2.31
C ARG A 343 -17.54 -11.47 1.77
N LEU A 344 -16.78 -10.80 2.62
CA LEU A 344 -15.56 -10.12 2.18
C LEU A 344 -14.32 -10.98 2.25
N LEU A 345 -14.25 -11.84 3.26
CA LEU A 345 -13.30 -12.95 3.27
C LEU A 345 -13.49 -13.84 2.04
N ALA A 346 -14.75 -14.15 1.72
CA ALA A 346 -15.10 -14.86 0.49
C ALA A 346 -14.61 -14.12 -0.77
N SER A 347 -14.77 -12.79 -0.85
CA SER A 347 -14.31 -12.00 -1.99
C SER A 347 -12.78 -11.84 -2.10
N LEU A 348 -12.06 -11.89 -0.98
CA LEU A 348 -10.60 -11.74 -0.94
C LEU A 348 -9.86 -13.08 -1.13
N SER A 349 -10.46 -14.17 -0.66
CA SER A 349 -9.87 -15.52 -0.72
C SER A 349 -10.44 -16.38 -1.84
N GLU A 350 -11.14 -15.79 -2.83
CA GLU A 350 -11.89 -16.48 -3.91
C GLU A 350 -12.74 -17.68 -3.42
N THR A 351 -13.18 -17.65 -2.16
CA THR A 351 -13.89 -18.77 -1.53
C THR A 351 -15.39 -18.50 -1.60
N GLU A 352 -16.22 -19.53 -1.83
CA GLU A 352 -17.67 -19.35 -1.79
C GLU A 352 -18.15 -18.87 -0.40
N SER A 353 -19.03 -17.88 -0.37
CA SER A 353 -19.64 -17.39 0.87
C SER A 353 -20.55 -18.46 1.48
N GLY A 354 -20.39 -18.81 2.76
CA GLY A 354 -21.28 -19.75 3.43
C GLY A 354 -20.67 -20.47 4.65
N PRO A 355 -21.44 -21.36 5.30
CA PRO A 355 -21.16 -21.93 6.63
C PRO A 355 -19.83 -22.71 6.77
N ASN A 356 -19.09 -22.89 5.68
CA ASN A 356 -17.80 -23.57 5.64
C ASN A 356 -16.58 -22.63 5.53
N LEU A 357 -16.74 -21.30 5.56
CA LEU A 357 -15.61 -20.36 5.44
C LEU A 357 -14.52 -20.61 6.50
N MET A 358 -14.92 -20.82 7.76
CA MET A 358 -13.96 -21.11 8.85
C MET A 358 -13.19 -22.41 8.60
N ARG A 359 -13.86 -23.43 8.04
CA ARG A 359 -13.21 -24.69 7.66
C ARG A 359 -12.18 -24.46 6.56
N SER A 360 -12.49 -23.63 5.57
CA SER A 360 -11.53 -23.25 4.52
C SER A 360 -10.33 -22.51 5.10
N LEU A 361 -10.53 -21.56 6.03
CA LEU A 361 -9.43 -20.85 6.70
C LEU A 361 -8.53 -21.81 7.50
N TYR A 362 -9.10 -22.76 8.24
CA TYR A 362 -8.31 -23.79 8.93
C TYR A 362 -7.49 -24.65 7.96
N ILE A 363 -8.08 -25.05 6.82
CA ILE A 363 -7.36 -25.80 5.79
C ILE A 363 -6.21 -24.99 5.22
N ILE A 364 -6.41 -23.69 4.97
CA ILE A 364 -5.36 -22.78 4.48
C ILE A 364 -4.22 -22.70 5.49
N VAL A 365 -4.51 -22.47 6.77
CA VAL A 365 -3.48 -22.37 7.81
C VAL A 365 -2.67 -23.67 7.93
N ILE A 366 -3.35 -24.82 7.97
CA ILE A 366 -2.67 -26.12 8.01
C ILE A 366 -1.78 -26.30 6.76
N TYR A 367 -2.29 -25.93 5.59
CA TYR A 367 -1.55 -26.00 4.34
C TYR A 367 -0.27 -25.16 4.38
N VAL A 368 -0.34 -23.91 4.85
CA VAL A 368 0.80 -23.02 5.01
C VAL A 368 1.86 -23.65 5.92
N PHE A 369 1.47 -24.02 7.15
CA PHE A 369 2.42 -24.57 8.12
C PHE A 369 3.03 -25.90 7.67
N VAL A 370 2.29 -26.73 6.93
CA VAL A 370 2.83 -28.00 6.39
C VAL A 370 3.90 -27.73 5.35
N LEU A 371 3.65 -26.83 4.39
CA LEU A 371 4.63 -26.51 3.36
C LEU A 371 5.86 -25.80 3.93
N GLU A 372 5.67 -24.85 4.83
CA GLU A 372 6.76 -24.19 5.55
C GLU A 372 7.60 -25.20 6.33
N SER A 373 6.97 -26.15 7.03
CA SER A 373 7.68 -27.19 7.78
C SER A 373 8.49 -28.11 6.87
N ILE A 374 7.93 -28.50 5.72
CA ILE A 374 8.65 -29.32 4.72
C ILE A 374 9.85 -28.54 4.19
N GLY A 375 9.64 -27.29 3.76
CA GLY A 375 10.71 -26.46 3.22
C GLY A 375 11.81 -26.15 4.25
N ALA A 376 11.43 -25.82 5.48
CA ALA A 376 12.36 -25.61 6.59
C ALA A 376 13.17 -26.88 6.87
N SER A 377 12.55 -28.06 6.84
CA SER A 377 13.24 -29.34 7.06
C SER A 377 14.28 -29.62 5.98
N VAL A 378 13.92 -29.41 4.71
CA VAL A 378 14.84 -29.61 3.57
C VAL A 378 16.01 -28.63 3.64
N MET A 379 15.74 -27.34 3.87
CA MET A 379 16.81 -26.34 3.99
C MET A 379 17.70 -26.57 5.22
N THR A 380 17.12 -27.00 6.35
CA THR A 380 17.89 -27.37 7.55
C THR A 380 18.88 -28.49 7.23
N ALA A 381 18.44 -29.53 6.51
CA ALA A 381 19.31 -30.61 6.09
C ALA A 381 20.43 -30.14 5.15
N CYS A 382 20.13 -29.23 4.21
CA CYS A 382 21.14 -28.63 3.33
C CYS A 382 22.18 -27.81 4.11
N LEU A 383 21.75 -26.98 5.06
CA LEU A 383 22.62 -26.14 5.89
C LEU A 383 23.51 -26.97 6.83
N ILE A 384 22.97 -28.04 7.41
CA ILE A 384 23.77 -29.00 8.20
C ILE A 384 24.81 -29.70 7.31
N GLY A 385 24.44 -30.05 6.07
CA GLY A 385 25.37 -30.59 5.08
C GLY A 385 26.54 -29.66 4.75
N GLN A 386 26.38 -28.36 4.94
CA GLN A 386 27.43 -27.34 4.80
C GLN A 386 28.26 -27.12 6.08
N GLY A 387 27.96 -27.83 7.17
CA GLY A 387 28.70 -27.78 8.43
C GLY A 387 28.09 -26.88 9.51
N MET A 388 26.89 -26.32 9.30
CA MET A 388 26.21 -25.48 10.29
C MET A 388 25.61 -26.30 11.44
N PRO A 389 25.69 -25.85 12.71
CA PRO A 389 25.06 -26.54 13.82
C PRO A 389 23.52 -26.54 13.69
N PHE A 390 22.88 -27.62 14.15
CA PHE A 390 21.43 -27.83 13.99
C PHE A 390 20.58 -26.65 14.47
N SER A 391 20.90 -26.05 15.62
CA SER A 391 20.11 -24.95 16.20
C SER A 391 20.12 -23.70 15.31
N GLU A 392 21.27 -23.37 14.73
CA GLU A 392 21.40 -22.22 13.83
C GLU A 392 20.76 -22.51 12.47
N ALA A 393 21.03 -23.71 11.92
CA ALA A 393 20.47 -24.17 10.66
C ALA A 393 18.94 -24.18 10.69
N PHE A 394 18.34 -24.71 11.75
CA PHE A 394 16.89 -24.73 11.91
C PHE A 394 16.30 -23.32 12.02
N GLY A 395 16.91 -22.44 12.82
CA GLY A 395 16.44 -21.06 12.97
C GLY A 395 16.46 -20.29 11.65
N LYS A 396 17.56 -20.40 10.89
CA LYS A 396 17.71 -19.77 9.57
C LYS A 396 16.73 -20.36 8.56
N ALA A 397 16.64 -21.69 8.48
CA ALA A 397 15.74 -22.39 7.56
C ALA A 397 14.26 -22.11 7.86
N ALA A 398 13.84 -22.07 9.13
CA ALA A 398 12.46 -21.75 9.50
C ALA A 398 12.08 -20.33 9.07
N PHE A 399 12.95 -19.35 9.33
CA PHE A 399 12.72 -17.97 8.89
C PHE A 399 12.65 -17.89 7.36
N MET A 400 13.60 -18.50 6.65
CA MET A 400 13.60 -18.52 5.19
C MET A 400 12.37 -19.22 4.62
N ALA A 401 11.85 -20.26 5.27
CA ALA A 401 10.67 -20.98 4.79
C ALA A 401 9.39 -20.13 4.92
N ILE A 402 9.21 -19.48 6.08
CA ILE A 402 8.12 -18.52 6.32
C ILE A 402 8.19 -17.37 5.32
N SER A 403 9.37 -16.77 5.18
CA SER A 403 9.60 -15.66 4.26
C SER A 403 9.38 -16.07 2.80
N ALA A 404 9.83 -17.26 2.40
CA ALA A 404 9.66 -17.78 1.05
C ALA A 404 8.20 -18.09 0.73
N PHE A 405 7.50 -18.78 1.62
CA PHE A 405 6.09 -19.10 1.40
C PHE A 405 5.23 -17.83 1.40
N CYS A 406 5.49 -16.90 2.31
CA CYS A 406 4.74 -15.65 2.32
C CYS A 406 5.09 -14.74 1.13
N ASN A 407 6.21 -14.95 0.42
CA ASN A 407 6.80 -14.03 -0.57
C ASN A 407 7.39 -12.75 0.05
N ALA A 408 7.86 -12.80 1.30
CA ALA A 408 8.42 -11.64 1.98
C ALA A 408 9.82 -11.26 1.52
N GLY A 409 10.64 -12.18 1.01
CA GLY A 409 11.99 -11.86 0.51
C GLY A 409 13.04 -11.49 1.56
N MET A 410 12.66 -11.45 2.84
CA MET A 410 13.57 -11.19 3.95
C MET A 410 14.37 -12.45 4.28
N THR A 411 15.62 -12.28 4.69
CA THR A 411 16.51 -13.37 5.10
C THR A 411 17.26 -12.99 6.36
N PRO A 412 17.64 -13.97 7.20
CA PRO A 412 18.33 -13.72 8.46
C PRO A 412 19.85 -13.47 8.29
N GLU A 413 20.36 -13.51 7.06
CA GLU A 413 21.76 -13.36 6.67
C GLU A 413 21.99 -12.11 5.82
N SER A 414 23.16 -11.51 5.96
CA SER A 414 23.61 -10.38 5.17
C SER A 414 23.77 -10.78 3.70
N GLY A 415 23.22 -9.98 2.78
CA GLY A 415 23.34 -10.25 1.34
C GLY A 415 22.34 -11.28 0.81
N ASN A 416 21.32 -11.63 1.58
CA ASN A 416 20.22 -12.49 1.16
C ASN A 416 20.67 -13.91 0.78
N LEU A 417 20.31 -14.43 -0.38
CA LEU A 417 20.67 -15.78 -0.81
C LEU A 417 21.90 -15.84 -1.70
N VAL A 418 22.68 -14.76 -1.79
CA VAL A 418 23.89 -14.70 -2.63
C VAL A 418 24.93 -15.73 -2.21
N ASN A 419 25.01 -16.06 -0.92
CA ASN A 419 25.91 -17.11 -0.43
C ASN A 419 25.48 -18.53 -0.86
N TYR A 420 24.26 -18.71 -1.37
CA TYR A 420 23.68 -20.00 -1.74
C TYR A 420 23.60 -20.23 -3.26
N VAL A 421 24.27 -19.40 -4.07
CA VAL A 421 24.31 -19.49 -5.55
C VAL A 421 24.66 -20.89 -6.06
N HIS A 422 25.60 -21.57 -5.38
CA HIS A 422 26.06 -22.92 -5.73
C HIS A 422 25.31 -24.03 -4.99
N THR A 423 24.25 -23.70 -4.25
CA THR A 423 23.48 -24.66 -3.45
C THR A 423 22.07 -24.80 -4.00
N PRO A 424 21.86 -25.62 -5.06
CA PRO A 424 20.57 -25.73 -5.72
C PRO A 424 19.48 -26.23 -4.77
N GLY A 425 19.81 -27.02 -3.74
CA GLY A 425 18.84 -27.48 -2.75
C GLY A 425 18.10 -26.35 -2.04
N ILE A 426 18.81 -25.28 -1.65
CA ILE A 426 18.20 -24.12 -0.99
C ILE A 426 17.42 -23.28 -2.01
N LEU A 427 18.03 -22.98 -3.17
CA LEU A 427 17.40 -22.18 -4.21
C LEU A 427 16.09 -22.80 -4.71
N TYR A 428 16.06 -24.11 -4.98
CA TYR A 428 14.84 -24.80 -5.41
C TYR A 428 13.80 -24.84 -4.31
N THR A 429 14.19 -25.06 -3.06
CA THR A 429 13.22 -25.10 -1.95
C THR A 429 12.55 -23.74 -1.77
N VAL A 430 13.33 -22.65 -1.78
CA VAL A 430 12.80 -21.28 -1.73
C VAL A 430 11.92 -20.99 -2.95
N ALA A 431 12.37 -21.30 -4.16
CA ALA A 431 11.57 -21.07 -5.38
C ALA A 431 10.24 -21.83 -5.37
N ILE A 432 10.23 -23.09 -4.90
CA ILE A 432 9.00 -23.89 -4.79
C ILE A 432 8.06 -23.27 -3.76
N LEU A 433 8.55 -22.88 -2.58
CA LEU A 433 7.72 -22.22 -1.56
C LEU A 433 7.12 -20.91 -2.08
N VAL A 434 7.92 -20.10 -2.77
CA VAL A 434 7.46 -18.85 -3.42
C VAL A 434 6.36 -19.12 -4.45
N ILE A 435 6.54 -20.14 -5.29
CA ILE A 435 5.51 -20.51 -6.28
C ILE A 435 4.25 -21.01 -5.57
N CYS A 436 4.39 -21.85 -4.55
CA CYS A 436 3.27 -22.40 -3.79
C CYS A 436 2.49 -21.35 -2.99
N GLY A 437 3.16 -20.34 -2.45
CA GLY A 437 2.54 -19.23 -1.72
C GLY A 437 1.99 -18.13 -2.63
N GLY A 438 2.68 -17.83 -3.73
CA GLY A 438 2.16 -16.96 -4.79
C GLY A 438 0.96 -17.54 -5.54
N MET A 439 0.67 -18.83 -5.37
CA MET A 439 -0.55 -19.48 -5.84
C MET A 439 -1.61 -19.48 -4.74
N SER A 440 -2.87 -19.26 -5.10
CA SER A 440 -3.95 -19.39 -4.11
C SER A 440 -4.06 -20.83 -3.60
N PRO A 441 -4.32 -21.06 -2.30
CA PRO A 441 -4.48 -22.40 -1.75
C PRO A 441 -5.53 -23.24 -2.49
N LEU A 442 -6.59 -22.60 -3.00
CA LEU A 442 -7.62 -23.23 -3.83
C LEU A 442 -7.07 -23.75 -5.17
N THR A 443 -6.19 -22.98 -5.81
CA THR A 443 -5.53 -23.38 -7.06
C THR A 443 -4.54 -24.52 -6.83
N PHE A 444 -3.81 -24.49 -5.72
CA PHE A 444 -2.92 -25.59 -5.37
C PHE A 444 -3.69 -26.89 -5.09
N LEU A 445 -4.79 -26.82 -4.34
CA LEU A 445 -5.66 -27.98 -4.09
C LEU A 445 -6.32 -28.51 -5.38
N ALA A 446 -6.46 -27.68 -6.41
CA ALA A 446 -6.96 -28.08 -7.72
C ALA A 446 -5.89 -28.79 -8.59
N LEU A 447 -4.59 -28.62 -8.29
CA LEU A 447 -3.50 -29.19 -9.07
C LEU A 447 -3.56 -30.74 -9.21
N PRO A 448 -3.78 -31.53 -8.14
CA PRO A 448 -3.89 -32.99 -8.27
C PRO A 448 -5.13 -33.43 -9.07
N LEU A 449 -6.20 -32.63 -9.03
CA LEU A 449 -7.42 -32.89 -9.80
C LEU A 449 -7.17 -32.68 -11.30
N TRP A 450 -6.41 -31.66 -11.66
CA TRP A 450 -6.00 -31.39 -13.03
C TRP A 450 -5.14 -32.53 -13.60
N PHE A 451 -4.14 -33.00 -12.85
CA PHE A 451 -3.32 -34.16 -13.26
C PHE A 451 -4.15 -35.45 -13.44
N ARG A 452 -5.22 -35.61 -12.65
CA ARG A 452 -6.19 -36.71 -12.81
C ARG A 452 -7.24 -36.46 -13.89
N ARG A 453 -7.05 -35.44 -14.76
CA ARG A 453 -7.95 -35.02 -15.83
C ARG A 453 -9.39 -34.74 -15.37
N ARG A 454 -9.56 -34.27 -14.13
CA ARG A 454 -10.86 -33.84 -13.61
C ARG A 454 -11.09 -32.36 -13.88
N HIS A 455 -12.36 -31.96 -13.89
CA HIS A 455 -12.75 -30.57 -14.05
C HIS A 455 -12.21 -29.71 -12.91
N ILE A 456 -11.49 -28.64 -13.27
CA ILE A 456 -11.04 -27.58 -12.38
C ILE A 456 -11.71 -26.26 -12.79
N SER A 457 -11.75 -25.28 -11.88
CA SER A 457 -12.31 -23.96 -12.19
C SER A 457 -11.49 -23.26 -13.28
N LEU A 458 -12.13 -22.39 -14.06
CA LEU A 458 -11.44 -21.61 -15.09
C LEU A 458 -10.36 -20.70 -14.47
N ALA A 459 -10.63 -20.14 -13.28
CA ALA A 459 -9.69 -19.31 -12.54
C ALA A 459 -8.40 -20.09 -12.18
N SER A 460 -8.54 -21.28 -11.59
CA SER A 460 -7.39 -22.13 -11.25
C SER A 460 -6.65 -22.65 -12.47
N PHE A 461 -7.36 -22.99 -13.56
CA PHE A 461 -6.70 -23.37 -14.82
C PHE A 461 -5.86 -22.22 -15.38
N LEU A 462 -6.43 -21.02 -15.44
CA LEU A 462 -5.75 -19.85 -15.96
C LEU A 462 -4.52 -19.51 -15.10
N ALA A 463 -4.67 -19.49 -13.77
CA ALA A 463 -3.58 -19.24 -12.82
C ALA A 463 -2.41 -20.23 -12.96
N LEU A 464 -2.70 -21.51 -13.16
CA LEU A 464 -1.70 -22.55 -13.38
C LEU A 464 -0.95 -22.34 -14.70
N VAL A 465 -1.69 -22.13 -15.79
CA VAL A 465 -1.12 -21.97 -17.14
C VAL A 465 -0.29 -20.68 -17.23
N THR A 466 -0.79 -19.56 -16.71
CA THR A 466 -0.07 -18.29 -16.73
C THR A 466 1.20 -18.35 -15.88
N THR A 467 1.13 -18.94 -14.68
CA THR A 467 2.31 -19.13 -13.83
C THR A 467 3.35 -20.01 -14.51
N ALA A 468 2.95 -21.14 -15.06
CA ALA A 468 3.88 -22.02 -15.77
C ALA A 468 4.52 -21.32 -16.99
N LEU A 469 3.73 -20.59 -17.77
CA LEU A 469 4.22 -19.87 -18.95
C LEU A 469 5.18 -18.74 -18.57
N LEU A 470 4.86 -17.93 -17.56
CA LEU A 470 5.73 -16.85 -17.10
C LEU A 470 7.04 -17.37 -16.50
N LEU A 471 6.98 -18.44 -15.70
CA LEU A 471 8.18 -19.08 -15.15
C LEU A 471 9.10 -19.58 -16.26
N LEU A 472 8.54 -20.25 -17.26
CA LEU A 472 9.30 -20.85 -18.35
C LEU A 472 9.90 -19.77 -19.27
N LEU A 473 9.10 -18.77 -19.66
CA LEU A 473 9.56 -17.64 -20.46
C LEU A 473 10.63 -16.82 -19.71
N GLY A 474 10.41 -16.52 -18.43
CA GLY A 474 11.39 -15.81 -17.61
C GLY A 474 12.69 -16.56 -17.47
N THR A 475 12.63 -17.87 -17.24
CA THR A 475 13.82 -18.71 -17.12
C THR A 475 14.65 -18.69 -18.41
N ILE A 476 14.00 -18.85 -19.57
CA ILE A 476 14.67 -18.79 -20.87
C ILE A 476 15.26 -17.40 -21.12
N ALA A 477 14.51 -16.34 -20.80
CA ALA A 477 14.96 -14.97 -21.00
C ALA A 477 16.16 -14.62 -20.12
N TYR A 478 16.12 -14.88 -18.81
CA TYR A 478 17.28 -14.65 -17.93
C TYR A 478 18.48 -15.50 -18.34
N LEU A 479 18.26 -16.76 -18.72
CA LEU A 479 19.34 -17.65 -19.14
C LEU A 479 20.04 -17.12 -20.40
N THR A 480 19.28 -16.61 -21.38
CA THR A 480 19.84 -16.09 -22.64
C THR A 480 20.48 -14.72 -22.50
N LEU A 481 19.86 -13.82 -21.72
CA LEU A 481 20.33 -12.45 -21.53
C LEU A 481 21.56 -12.38 -20.62
N GLU A 482 21.58 -13.17 -19.53
CA GLU A 482 22.64 -13.10 -18.52
C GLU A 482 23.71 -14.18 -18.66
N TRP A 483 23.64 -15.03 -19.70
CA TRP A 483 24.63 -16.11 -19.93
C TRP A 483 26.08 -15.62 -19.89
N ASN A 484 26.30 -14.50 -20.58
CA ASN A 484 27.58 -13.80 -20.71
C ASN A 484 27.68 -12.55 -19.80
N GLY A 485 26.68 -12.34 -18.94
CA GLY A 485 26.68 -11.28 -17.93
C GLY A 485 27.00 -11.84 -16.54
N ILE A 486 26.04 -11.73 -15.63
CA ILE A 486 26.18 -12.16 -14.24
C ILE A 486 26.50 -13.65 -14.12
N PHE A 487 26.00 -14.49 -15.02
CA PHE A 487 26.19 -15.94 -14.93
C PHE A 487 27.53 -16.41 -15.53
N THR A 488 28.41 -15.53 -16.00
CA THR A 488 29.68 -15.91 -16.67
C THR A 488 30.53 -16.87 -15.86
N GLN A 489 30.70 -16.60 -14.57
CA GLN A 489 31.57 -17.36 -13.67
C GLN A 489 30.92 -18.64 -13.11
N LEU A 490 29.65 -18.90 -13.44
CA LEU A 490 28.92 -20.06 -12.94
C LEU A 490 29.03 -21.25 -13.88
N ALA A 491 29.03 -22.45 -13.30
CA ALA A 491 28.92 -23.69 -14.08
C ALA A 491 27.59 -23.72 -14.86
N PRO A 492 27.50 -24.37 -16.03
CA PRO A 492 26.29 -24.37 -16.86
C PRO A 492 25.01 -24.79 -16.13
N TRP A 493 25.13 -25.74 -15.20
CA TRP A 493 24.00 -26.17 -14.36
C TRP A 493 23.59 -25.10 -13.34
N ASP A 494 24.55 -24.45 -12.69
CA ASP A 494 24.30 -23.33 -11.77
C ASP A 494 23.66 -22.15 -12.51
N LYS A 495 24.01 -21.90 -13.77
CA LYS A 495 23.32 -20.88 -14.61
C LYS A 495 21.84 -21.19 -14.76
N LEU A 496 21.50 -22.45 -15.04
CA LEU A 496 20.10 -22.88 -15.19
C LEU A 496 19.33 -22.74 -13.87
N HIS A 497 19.92 -23.16 -12.76
CA HIS A 497 19.31 -23.07 -11.43
C HIS A 497 19.06 -21.62 -11.02
N ASN A 498 20.04 -20.74 -11.21
CA ASN A 498 19.94 -19.32 -10.88
C ASN A 498 18.98 -18.57 -11.82
N ALA A 499 18.94 -18.90 -13.12
CA ALA A 499 17.96 -18.32 -14.05
C ALA A 499 16.51 -18.71 -13.69
N PHE A 500 16.29 -19.97 -13.32
CA PHE A 500 14.98 -20.42 -12.82
C PHE A 500 14.60 -19.72 -11.52
N PHE A 501 15.55 -19.61 -10.60
CA PHE A 501 15.35 -18.92 -9.33
C PHE A 501 14.96 -17.45 -9.53
N LEU A 502 15.67 -16.72 -10.38
CA LEU A 502 15.40 -15.32 -10.67
C LEU A 502 14.01 -15.13 -11.33
N SER A 503 13.61 -16.05 -12.21
CA SER A 503 12.26 -16.09 -12.80
C SER A 503 11.17 -16.31 -11.75
N ALA A 504 11.38 -17.26 -10.82
CA ALA A 504 10.42 -17.54 -9.75
C ALA A 504 10.26 -16.37 -8.79
N VAL A 505 11.37 -15.76 -8.38
CA VAL A 505 11.39 -14.71 -7.36
C VAL A 505 11.02 -13.32 -7.91
N GLY A 506 11.25 -13.07 -9.21
CA GLY A 506 10.86 -11.84 -9.90
C GLY A 506 9.35 -11.54 -9.89
N ARG A 507 8.54 -12.43 -9.31
CA ARG A 507 7.10 -12.25 -9.10
C ARG A 507 6.80 -12.10 -7.60
N THR A 508 7.09 -10.91 -7.05
CA THR A 508 6.78 -10.46 -5.67
C THR A 508 7.57 -11.06 -4.50
N ALA A 509 8.52 -11.97 -4.70
CA ALA A 509 9.14 -12.67 -3.57
C ALA A 509 10.45 -12.07 -3.03
N GLY A 510 11.08 -11.11 -3.72
CA GLY A 510 12.13 -10.25 -3.13
C GLY A 510 13.50 -10.88 -2.78
N PHE A 511 13.69 -12.21 -2.91
CA PHE A 511 15.01 -12.84 -2.71
C PHE A 511 16.00 -12.51 -3.84
N ASN A 512 17.28 -12.47 -3.51
CA ASN A 512 18.35 -12.35 -4.49
C ASN A 512 19.43 -13.41 -4.25
N ALA A 513 19.62 -14.28 -5.25
CA ALA A 513 20.77 -15.18 -5.33
C ALA A 513 21.94 -14.53 -6.06
N VAL A 514 21.69 -13.54 -6.92
CA VAL A 514 22.75 -12.79 -7.60
C VAL A 514 22.58 -11.30 -7.34
N ASP A 515 23.63 -10.52 -7.56
CA ASP A 515 23.56 -9.07 -7.42
C ASP A 515 22.70 -8.45 -8.54
N VAL A 516 21.44 -8.17 -8.19
CA VAL A 516 20.42 -7.60 -9.09
C VAL A 516 20.84 -6.23 -9.62
N SER A 517 21.72 -5.50 -8.94
CA SER A 517 22.22 -4.19 -9.39
C SER A 517 23.08 -4.27 -10.65
N THR A 518 23.63 -5.46 -10.93
CA THR A 518 24.50 -5.72 -12.08
C THR A 518 23.78 -6.33 -13.28
N LEU A 519 22.45 -6.46 -13.22
CA LEU A 519 21.65 -7.01 -14.32
C LEU A 519 21.75 -6.13 -15.56
N SER A 520 21.71 -6.76 -16.74
CA SER A 520 21.62 -6.00 -17.97
C SER A 520 20.34 -5.16 -18.00
N PRO A 521 20.34 -3.97 -18.65
CA PRO A 521 19.17 -3.09 -18.68
C PRO A 521 17.90 -3.79 -19.19
N LEU A 522 18.04 -4.74 -20.12
CA LEU A 522 16.93 -5.50 -20.66
C LEU A 522 16.38 -6.51 -19.62
N SER A 523 17.25 -7.21 -18.89
CA SER A 523 16.85 -8.08 -17.77
C SER A 523 16.17 -7.28 -16.65
N THR A 524 16.66 -6.08 -16.35
CA THR A 524 16.04 -5.18 -15.35
C THR A 524 14.64 -4.76 -15.80
N LEU A 525 14.47 -4.33 -17.06
CA LEU A 525 13.15 -3.99 -17.60
C LEU A 525 12.19 -5.18 -17.55
N MET A 526 12.66 -6.37 -17.92
CA MET A 526 11.84 -7.59 -17.84
C MET A 526 11.43 -7.89 -16.40
N THR A 527 12.35 -7.75 -15.45
CA THR A 527 12.09 -7.94 -14.01
C THR A 527 11.00 -6.98 -13.53
N LEU A 528 11.05 -5.70 -13.94
CA LEU A 528 10.00 -4.72 -13.63
C LEU A 528 8.63 -5.14 -14.17
N VAL A 529 8.57 -5.64 -15.41
CA VAL A 529 7.31 -6.16 -15.99
C VAL A 529 6.79 -7.37 -15.22
N PHE A 530 7.68 -8.27 -14.80
CA PHE A 530 7.30 -9.47 -14.06
C PHE A 530 6.81 -9.15 -12.65
N MET A 531 7.46 -8.21 -11.96
CA MET A 531 7.01 -7.68 -10.68
C MET A 531 5.65 -6.97 -10.79
N LEU A 532 5.40 -6.27 -11.90
CA LEU A 532 4.12 -5.61 -12.17
C LEU A 532 2.98 -6.62 -12.41
N ILE A 533 3.25 -7.73 -13.10
CA ILE A 533 2.25 -8.80 -13.30
C ILE A 533 1.94 -9.50 -11.97
N GLY A 534 2.96 -9.74 -11.15
CA GLY A 534 2.82 -10.25 -9.79
C GLY A 534 2.41 -11.73 -9.68
N GLY A 535 1.87 -12.08 -8.51
CA GLY A 535 1.35 -13.40 -8.16
C GLY A 535 -0.08 -13.66 -8.63
N CYS A 536 -0.63 -14.84 -8.30
CA CYS A 536 -2.02 -15.15 -8.59
C CYS A 536 -2.97 -14.48 -7.58
N PRO A 537 -4.17 -14.05 -7.99
CA PRO A 537 -5.19 -13.58 -7.06
C PRO A 537 -5.48 -14.60 -5.95
N GLY A 538 -5.55 -14.13 -4.71
CA GLY A 538 -5.74 -14.98 -3.53
C GLY A 538 -4.48 -15.76 -3.09
N GLY A 539 -3.31 -15.45 -3.65
CA GLY A 539 -2.00 -15.81 -3.10
C GLY A 539 -1.62 -14.94 -1.89
N THR A 540 -0.37 -15.04 -1.45
CA THR A 540 0.11 -14.38 -0.22
C THR A 540 0.45 -12.90 -0.34
N ALA A 541 0.61 -12.36 -1.55
CA ALA A 541 1.02 -10.98 -1.82
C ALA A 541 0.31 -10.37 -3.04
#